data_AF-A0A2X5PHD6-F1
#
_entry.id   AF-A0A2X5PHD6-F1
#
_cell.length_a   1.000
_cell.length_b   1.000
_cell.length_c   1.000
_cell.angle_alpha   90.00
_cell.angle_beta   90.00
_cell.angle_gamma   90.00
#
_symmetry.space_group_name_H-M   'P 1'
#
loop_
_entity.id
_entity.type
_entity.pdbx_description
1 polymer ?
#
loop_
_entity_poly.entity_id
_entity_poly.type
_entity_poly.pdbx_seq_one_letter_code
_entity_poly.pdbx_strand_id
1 'polypeptide(L)' 'MIANTQHDAVQILNSLINSVLVVDDNLVIHYANPAALQLLAQSSRKILVRHYRN' A
#
# COMPACT_ATOMS: atom_id res chain seq x y z
N MET A 1 -26.45 -6.99 -8.35
CA MET A 1 -26.16 -6.65 -6.94
C MET A 1 -24.71 -6.91 -6.52
N ILE A 2 -23.94 -7.75 -7.22
CA ILE A 2 -22.53 -8.09 -6.88
C ILE A 2 -21.49 -6.95 -7.01
N ALA A 3 -21.74 -5.94 -7.86
CA ALA A 3 -20.80 -4.84 -8.06
C ALA A 3 -20.71 -3.88 -6.85
N ASN A 4 -21.80 -3.76 -6.07
CA ASN A 4 -21.83 -2.88 -4.90
C ASN A 4 -20.94 -3.42 -3.79
N THR A 5 -21.04 -4.73 -3.51
CA THR A 5 -20.30 -5.40 -2.44
C THR A 5 -18.79 -5.33 -2.63
N GLN A 6 -18.30 -5.41 -3.87
CA GLN A 6 -16.87 -5.27 -4.15
C GLN A 6 -16.38 -3.83 -3.91
N HIS A 7 -17.19 -2.83 -4.26
CA HIS A 7 -16.86 -1.44 -3.98
C HIS A 7 -16.85 -1.17 -2.47
N ASP A 8 -17.84 -1.68 -1.75
CA ASP A 8 -17.94 -1.57 -0.28
C ASP A 8 -16.72 -2.22 0.40
N ALA A 9 -16.31 -3.41 -0.06
CA ALA A 9 -15.12 -4.10 0.48
C ALA A 9 -13.83 -3.30 0.25
N VAL A 10 -13.65 -2.72 -0.94
CA VAL A 10 -12.49 -1.87 -1.25
C VAL A 10 -12.49 -0.60 -0.40
N GLN A 11 -13.65 0.02 -0.17
CA GLN A 11 -13.75 1.18 0.70
C GLN A 11 -13.34 0.85 2.13
N ILE A 12 -13.81 -0.28 2.67
CA ILE A 12 -13.43 -0.75 4.02
C ILE A 12 -11.91 -0.96 4.09
N LEU A 13 -11.33 -1.67 3.12
CA LEU A 13 -9.88 -1.94 3.09
C LEU A 13 -9.06 -0.64 2.99
N ASN A 14 -9.55 0.35 2.25
CA ASN A 14 -8.90 1.65 2.12
C ASN A 14 -8.95 2.48 3.42
N SER A 15 -9.93 2.25 4.28
CA SER A 15 -10.09 2.96 5.56
C SER A 15 -9.37 2.30 6.74
N LEU A 16 -8.79 1.10 6.56
CA LEU A 16 -8.05 0.43 7.62
C LEU A 16 -6.77 1.19 7.97
N ILE A 17 -6.52 1.34 9.28
CA ILE A 17 -5.25 1.85 9.81
C ILE A 17 -4.10 0.87 9.51
N ASN A 18 -4.41 -0.43 9.50
CA ASN A 18 -3.44 -1.47 9.18
C ASN A 18 -3.08 -1.44 7.70
N SER A 19 -1.81 -1.69 7.41
CA SER A 19 -1.34 -1.88 6.04
C SER A 19 -1.79 -3.24 5.51
N VAL A 20 -2.43 -3.24 4.34
CA VAL A 20 -2.88 -4.44 3.66
C VAL A 20 -2.21 -4.51 2.29
N LEU A 21 -1.59 -5.66 2.01
CA LEU A 21 -0.97 -6.00 0.75
C LEU A 21 -1.53 -7.34 0.28
N VAL A 22 -2.04 -7.38 -0.94
CA VAL A 22 -2.42 -8.61 -1.61
C VAL A 22 -1.34 -8.91 -2.63
N VAL A 23 -0.69 -10.06 -2.46
CA VAL A 23 0.41 -10.53 -3.30
C VAL A 23 0.09 -11.91 -3.87
N ASP A 24 0.68 -12.23 -5.03
CA ASP A 24 0.63 -13.58 -5.59
C ASP A 24 1.86 -14.42 -5.18
N ASP A 25 1.90 -15.67 -5.66
CA ASP A 25 2.99 -16.61 -5.44
C ASP A 25 4.35 -16.13 -6.00
N ASN A 26 4.32 -15.19 -6.95
CA ASN A 26 5.51 -14.57 -7.52
C ASN A 26 5.92 -13.29 -6.76
N LEU A 27 5.29 -13.02 -5.61
CA LEU A 27 5.50 -11.82 -4.79
C LEU A 27 5.14 -10.50 -5.50
N VAL A 28 4.31 -10.55 -6.54
CA VAL A 28 3.82 -9.36 -7.21
C VAL A 28 2.65 -8.77 -6.42
N ILE A 29 2.70 -7.46 -6.15
CA ILE A 29 1.63 -6.75 -5.44
C ILE A 29 0.47 -6.48 -6.40
N HIS A 30 -0.69 -7.10 -6.12
CA HIS A 30 -1.94 -6.90 -6.87
C HIS A 30 -2.81 -5.78 -6.27
N TYR A 31 -2.69 -5.57 -4.96
CA TYR A 31 -3.40 -4.49 -4.27
C TYR A 31 -2.63 -4.02 -3.04
N ALA A 32 -2.63 -2.71 -2.81
CA ALA A 32 -2.10 -2.08 -1.61
C ALA A 32 -3.08 -1.00 -1.17
N ASN A 33 -3.49 -1.02 0.11
CA ASN A 33 -4.32 0.04 0.65
C ASN A 33 -3.50 1.32 0.92
N PRO A 34 -4.14 2.48 1.17
CA PRO A 34 -3.45 3.75 1.39
C PRO A 34 -2.41 3.70 2.51
N ALA A 35 -2.68 2.98 3.61
CA ALA A 35 -1.72 2.79 4.70
C ALA A 35 -0.45 2.06 4.23
N ALA A 36 -0.59 0.98 3.45
CA ALA A 36 0.55 0.27 2.88
C ALA A 36 1.33 1.15 1.88
N LEU A 37 0.64 1.87 1.01
CA LEU A 37 1.26 2.79 0.06
C LEU A 37 2.02 3.92 0.77
N GLN A 38 1.51 4.46 1.87
CA GLN A 38 2.19 5.47 2.67
C GLN A 38 3.51 4.93 3.25
N LEU A 39 3.51 3.72 3.80
CA LEU A 39 4.74 3.09 4.30
C LEU A 39 5.74 2.82 3.16
N LEU A 40 5.28 2.31 2.01
CA LEU A 40 6.12 2.08 0.83
C LEU A 40 6.72 3.39 0.30
N ALA A 41 5.92 4.47 0.26
CA ALA A 41 6.33 5.79 -0.20
C ALA A 41 7.26 6.52 0.79
N GLN A 42 7.21 6.17 2.08
CA GLN A 42 8.16 6.67 3.08
C GLN A 42 9.48 5.88 3.08
N SER A 43 9.41 4.58 2.77
CA SER A 43 10.60 3.74 2.61
C SER A 43 11.46 4.17 1.40
N SER A 44 10.84 4.57 0.29
CA SER A 44 11.56 5.01 -0.92
C SER A 44 12.35 6.32 -0.75
N ARG A 45 12.03 7.15 0.25
CA ARG A 45 12.74 8.41 0.53
C ARG A 45 13.93 8.27 1.50
N LYS A 46 14.17 7.08 2.04
CA LYS A 46 15.32 6.84 2.95
C LYS A 46 16.55 6.27 2.25
N ILE A 47 16.62 6.27 0.91
CA ILE A 47 17.83 5.91 0.16
C ILE A 47 18.04 6.94 -0.96
N LEU A 48 18.28 8.21 -0.63
CA LEU A 48 18.98 9.13 -1.55
C LEU A 48 19.54 10.41 -0.93
N VAL A 49 19.37 10.68 0.38
CA VAL A 49 19.84 11.94 1.00
C VAL A 49 20.44 11.68 2.39
N ARG A 50 21.48 10.84 2.50
CA ARG A 50 22.33 10.82 3.70
C ARG A 50 23.83 10.90 3.45
N HIS A 51 24.27 10.95 2.20
CA HIS A 51 25.68 11.15 1.87
C HIS A 51 25.89 12.39 0.99
N TYR A 52 25.54 13.59 1.48
CA TYR A 52 26.14 14.86 1.04
C TYR A 52 25.88 15.92 2.12
N ARG A 53 26.59 15.81 3.23
CA ARG A 53 26.92 16.97 4.07
C ARG A 53 28.43 16.94 4.27
N ASN A 54 29.10 17.73 3.43
CA ASN A 54 30.42 18.28 3.67
C ASN A 54 30.26 19.51 4.56
#